data_AF-A0A2E5MVW8-F1
#
_entry.id   AF-A0A2E5MVW8-F1
#
_cell.length_a   1.000
_cell.length_b   1.000
_cell.length_c   1.000
_cell.angle_alpha   90.00
_cell.angle_beta   90.00
_cell.angle_gamma   90.00
#
_symmetry.space_group_name_H-M   'P 1'
#
loop_
_entity.id
_entity.type
_entity.pdbx_description
1 polymer ?
#
loop_
_entity_poly.entity_id
_entity_poly.type
_entity_poly.pdbx_seq_one_letter_code
_entity_poly.pdbx_strand_id
1 'polypeptide(L)'
;MKHNFMIKFILISFLFFQVNSVLAMAKTIIWQCQVDRVNGKKQNNGKINKYKIDVTTPMVWVGDETRWSGFENTKFLYDKNNHLLTSDSNSWAGIYYLIENKIEFINNIANLKIIYKCKEL
;
A
#
# COMPACT_ATOMS: atom_id res chain seq x y z
N MET A 1 -15.98 -2.04 48.53
CA MET A 1 -16.39 -2.63 47.23
C MET A 1 -16.27 -1.69 46.02
N LYS A 2 -16.51 -0.37 46.14
CA LYS A 2 -16.43 0.59 45.02
C LYS A 2 -15.04 0.78 44.39
N HIS A 3 -13.97 0.68 45.18
CA HIS A 3 -12.59 0.96 44.72
C HIS A 3 -12.08 -0.08 43.69
N ASN A 4 -12.39 -1.36 43.88
CA ASN A 4 -12.01 -2.44 42.96
C ASN A 4 -12.74 -2.37 41.60
N PHE A 5 -13.93 -1.79 41.54
CA PHE A 5 -14.68 -1.62 40.29
C PHE A 5 -14.08 -0.52 39.41
N MET A 6 -13.66 0.59 40.04
CA MET A 6 -13.05 1.73 39.34
C MET A 6 -11.68 1.36 38.74
N ILE A 7 -10.86 0.60 39.48
CA ILE A 7 -9.56 0.12 38.99
C ILE A 7 -9.74 -0.83 37.81
N LYS A 8 -10.72 -1.74 37.86
CA LYS A 8 -11.04 -2.65 36.74
C LYS A 8 -11.52 -1.89 35.50
N PHE A 9 -12.35 -0.85 35.67
CA PHE A 9 -12.83 -0.04 34.55
C PHE A 9 -11.71 0.78 33.89
N ILE A 10 -10.78 1.33 34.69
CA ILE A 10 -9.60 2.03 34.19
C ILE A 10 -8.69 1.08 33.41
N LEU A 11 -8.46 -0.13 33.92
CA LEU A 11 -7.68 -1.17 33.22
C LEU A 11 -8.29 -1.57 31.88
N ILE A 12 -9.61 -1.77 31.83
CA ILE A 12 -10.33 -2.10 30.60
C ILE A 12 -10.24 -0.93 29.62
N SER A 13 -10.46 0.31 30.07
CA SER A 13 -10.35 1.49 29.21
C SER A 13 -8.93 1.69 28.69
N PHE A 14 -7.90 1.41 29.50
CA PHE A 14 -6.50 1.51 29.09
C PHE A 14 -6.13 0.44 28.06
N LEU A 15 -6.63 -0.80 28.24
CA LEU A 15 -6.52 -1.87 27.24
C LEU A 15 -7.18 -1.48 25.92
N PHE A 16 -8.41 -0.95 25.94
CA PHE A 16 -9.09 -0.44 24.74
C PHE A 16 -8.36 0.72 24.07
N PHE A 17 -7.69 1.59 24.85
CA PHE A 17 -6.90 2.69 24.31
C PHE A 17 -5.64 2.18 23.57
N GLN A 18 -5.00 1.11 24.08
CA GLN A 18 -3.82 0.52 23.46
C GLN A 18 -4.13 -0.20 22.14
N VAL A 19 -5.28 -0.87 22.02
CA VAL A 19 -5.63 -1.55 20.75
C VAL A 19 -5.89 -0.54 19.62
N ASN A 20 -6.47 0.62 19.96
CA ASN A 20 -6.72 1.68 18.98
C ASN A 20 -5.45 2.45 18.58
N SER A 21 -4.49 2.62 19.50
CA SER A 21 -3.25 3.36 19.21
C SER A 21 -2.27 2.55 18.35
N VAL A 22 -2.23 1.22 18.47
CA VAL A 22 -1.41 0.35 17.61
C VAL A 22 -1.90 0.38 16.16
N LEU A 23 -3.22 0.50 15.95
CA LEU A 23 -3.84 0.66 14.62
C LEU A 23 -3.67 2.07 14.03
N ALA A 24 -3.25 3.05 14.83
CA ALA A 24 -3.00 4.42 14.40
C ALA A 24 -1.53 4.68 14.01
N MET A 25 -0.65 3.69 14.14
CA MET A 25 0.73 3.82 13.65
C MET A 25 0.75 3.64 12.13
N ALA A 26 1.26 4.67 11.44
CA ALA A 26 1.46 4.73 9.99
C ALA A 26 1.82 3.36 9.39
N LYS A 27 0.84 2.67 8.79
CA LYS A 27 1.05 1.36 8.17
C LYS A 27 1.77 1.58 6.84
N THR A 28 3.09 1.67 6.90
CA THR A 28 3.94 1.50 5.73
C THR A 28 4.01 0.03 5.39
N ILE A 29 3.70 -0.32 4.15
CA ILE A 29 3.67 -1.70 3.66
C ILE A 29 4.82 -1.87 2.66
N ILE A 30 5.56 -2.97 2.76
CA ILE A 30 6.59 -3.31 1.78
C ILE A 30 6.13 -4.55 1.01
N TRP A 31 6.09 -4.43 -0.30
CA TRP A 31 5.70 -5.49 -1.22
C TRP A 31 6.84 -5.87 -2.13
N GLN A 32 7.00 -7.17 -2.35
CA GLN A 32 7.72 -7.70 -3.50
C GLN A 32 6.72 -8.06 -4.60
N CYS A 33 6.84 -7.41 -5.75
CA CYS A 33 5.87 -7.48 -6.83
C CYS A 33 6.52 -8.01 -8.11
N GLN A 34 5.91 -9.04 -8.70
CA GLN A 34 6.33 -9.60 -9.99
C GLN A 34 5.33 -9.21 -11.07
N VAL A 35 5.81 -8.84 -12.26
CA VAL A 35 4.93 -8.64 -13.43
C VAL A 35 4.19 -9.95 -13.73
N ASP A 36 2.87 -9.95 -13.62
CA ASP A 36 1.99 -11.07 -13.95
C ASP A 36 1.44 -10.95 -15.39
N ARG A 37 1.08 -9.74 -15.83
CA ARG A 37 0.55 -9.50 -17.18
C ARG A 37 1.06 -8.20 -17.79
N VAL A 38 1.20 -8.21 -19.12
CA VAL A 38 1.44 -7.04 -19.96
C VAL A 38 0.42 -7.04 -21.10
N ASN A 39 -0.38 -5.99 -21.22
CA ASN A 39 -1.48 -5.87 -22.19
C ASN A 39 -2.38 -7.13 -22.21
N GLY A 40 -2.70 -7.64 -21.02
CA GLY A 40 -3.54 -8.83 -20.83
C GLY A 40 -2.83 -10.17 -20.98
N LYS A 41 -1.61 -10.22 -21.55
CA LYS A 41 -0.83 -11.45 -21.76
C LYS A 41 -0.03 -11.82 -20.53
N LYS A 42 -0.22 -13.04 -20.04
CA LYS A 42 0.50 -13.58 -18.87
C LYS A 42 2.00 -13.66 -19.13
N GLN A 43 2.79 -13.31 -18.12
CA GLN A 43 4.25 -13.38 -18.12
C GLN A 43 4.71 -14.51 -17.20
N ASN A 44 5.60 -15.38 -17.69
CA ASN A 44 6.14 -16.50 -16.90
C ASN A 44 7.41 -16.14 -16.12
N ASN A 45 8.13 -15.09 -16.52
CA ASN A 45 9.35 -14.61 -15.87
C ASN A 45 9.38 -13.07 -15.81
N GLY A 46 8.30 -12.49 -15.29
CA GLY A 46 8.17 -11.05 -15.15
C GLY A 46 9.23 -10.45 -14.22
N LYS A 47 9.63 -9.20 -14.51
CA LYS A 47 10.55 -8.45 -13.64
C LYS A 47 9.96 -8.34 -12.23
N ILE A 48 10.82 -8.52 -11.23
CA ILE A 48 10.48 -8.34 -9.81
C ILE A 48 10.98 -6.97 -9.37
N ASN A 49 10.12 -6.20 -8.71
CA ASN A 49 10.44 -4.93 -8.08
C ASN A 49 9.94 -4.94 -6.63
N LYS A 50 10.56 -4.14 -5.77
CA LYS A 50 10.03 -3.88 -4.43
C LYS A 50 9.28 -2.55 -4.42
N TYR A 51 8.17 -2.48 -3.70
CA TYR A 51 7.38 -1.27 -3.52
C TYR A 51 7.18 -1.01 -2.03
N LYS A 52 7.44 0.21 -1.59
CA LYS A 52 7.09 0.70 -0.26
C LYS A 52 5.88 1.60 -0.42
N ILE A 53 4.83 1.37 0.35
CA ILE A 53 3.54 2.06 0.24
C ILE A 53 3.21 2.67 1.60
N ASP A 54 2.97 3.96 1.64
CA ASP A 54 2.45 4.67 2.80
C ASP A 54 1.06 5.22 2.45
N VAL A 55 0.05 4.82 3.23
CA VAL A 55 -1.35 5.24 3.03
C VAL A 55 -1.77 6.37 3.98
N THR A 56 -0.97 6.62 5.03
CA THR A 56 -1.15 7.75 5.95
C THR A 56 -0.69 9.06 5.31
N THR A 57 0.44 9.01 4.63
CA THR A 57 0.92 10.05 3.71
C THR A 57 0.95 9.41 2.32
N PRO A 58 -0.16 9.47 1.55
CA PRO A 58 -0.31 8.73 0.29
C PRO A 58 0.90 8.89 -0.62
N MET A 59 1.77 7.88 -0.64
CA MET A 59 3.01 7.85 -1.41
C MET A 59 3.43 6.41 -1.66
N VAL A 60 4.12 6.22 -2.78
CA VAL A 60 4.76 4.96 -3.13
C VAL A 60 6.21 5.21 -3.52
N TRP A 61 7.09 4.29 -3.15
CA TRP A 61 8.47 4.26 -3.60
C TRP A 61 8.76 2.91 -4.27
N VAL A 62 9.57 2.95 -5.32
CA VAL A 62 10.17 1.77 -5.95
C VAL A 62 11.54 1.54 -5.33
N GLY A 63 11.82 0.30 -4.93
CA GLY A 63 13.10 -0.10 -4.36
C GLY A 63 13.93 -0.90 -5.36
N ASP A 64 15.22 -0.58 -5.43
CA ASP A 64 16.27 -1.46 -5.96
C ASP A 64 17.09 -2.08 -4.80
N GLU A 65 18.21 -2.74 -5.10
CA GLU A 65 19.06 -3.38 -4.08
C GLU A 65 19.66 -2.40 -3.05
N THR A 66 19.75 -1.11 -3.40
CA THR A 66 20.52 -0.11 -2.66
C THR A 66 19.70 1.07 -2.16
N ARG A 67 18.56 1.38 -2.80
CA ARG A 67 17.79 2.60 -2.51
C ARG A 67 16.31 2.50 -2.87
N TRP A 68 15.53 3.38 -2.23
CA TRP A 68 14.14 3.66 -2.54
C TRP A 68 14.02 4.97 -3.30
N SER A 69 13.30 4.97 -4.42
CA SER A 69 13.05 6.14 -5.26
C SER A 69 11.55 6.43 -5.33
N GLY A 70 11.16 7.68 -5.08
CA GLY A 70 9.77 8.13 -5.23
C GLY A 70 9.40 8.31 -6.71
N PHE A 71 8.10 8.40 -7.01
CA PHE A 71 7.64 8.75 -8.34
C PHE A 71 7.69 10.27 -8.54
N GLU A 72 8.26 10.71 -9.66
CA GLU A 72 8.39 12.13 -9.99
C GLU A 72 7.04 12.71 -10.43
N ASN A 73 6.73 13.95 -10.01
CA ASN A 73 5.55 14.70 -10.44
C ASN A 73 4.23 13.90 -10.35
N THR A 74 4.11 13.07 -9.32
CA THR A 74 3.01 12.13 -9.15
C THR A 74 2.09 12.59 -8.03
N LYS A 75 0.79 12.65 -8.33
CA LYS A 75 -0.26 12.88 -7.33
C LYS A 75 -0.74 11.53 -6.80
N PHE A 76 -1.06 11.48 -5.52
CA PHE A 76 -1.57 10.28 -4.88
C PHE A 76 -2.90 10.56 -4.20
N LEU A 77 -3.81 9.59 -4.25
CA LEU A 77 -5.10 9.63 -3.57
C LEU A 77 -5.40 8.26 -2.97
N TYR A 78 -5.71 8.25 -1.67
CA TYR A 78 -6.10 7.04 -0.95
C TYR A 78 -7.60 7.01 -0.67
N ASP A 79 -8.29 6.05 -1.28
CA ASP A 79 -9.67 5.70 -0.97
C ASP A 79 -9.70 4.69 0.17
N LYS A 80 -10.05 5.18 1.36
CA LYS A 80 -10.15 4.37 2.59
C LYS A 80 -11.24 3.32 2.54
N ASN A 81 -12.33 3.56 1.82
CA ASN A 81 -13.49 2.66 1.80
C ASN A 81 -13.22 1.45 0.93
N ASN A 82 -12.53 1.67 -0.19
CA ASN A 82 -12.19 0.60 -1.14
C ASN A 82 -10.78 0.03 -0.92
N HIS A 83 -10.01 0.59 0.02
CA HIS A 83 -8.61 0.23 0.28
C HIS A 83 -7.76 0.32 -1.00
N LEU A 84 -7.95 1.41 -1.76
CA LEU A 84 -7.24 1.67 -3.01
C LEU A 84 -6.38 2.91 -2.86
N LEU A 85 -5.08 2.76 -3.10
CA LEU A 85 -4.23 3.91 -3.39
C LEU A 85 -4.17 4.07 -4.91
N THR A 86 -4.24 5.31 -5.38
CA THR A 86 -4.09 5.65 -6.80
C THR A 86 -2.93 6.63 -6.94
N SER A 87 -2.19 6.50 -8.03
CA SER A 87 -1.14 7.43 -8.43
C SER A 87 -1.43 7.93 -9.83
N ASP A 88 -1.18 9.22 -10.07
CA ASP A 88 -1.34 9.83 -11.38
C ASP A 88 -0.17 10.77 -11.68
N SER A 89 0.51 10.50 -12.78
CA SER A 89 1.64 11.25 -13.31
C SER A 89 1.42 11.47 -14.80
N ASN A 90 2.16 12.38 -15.43
CA ASN A 90 1.95 12.76 -16.84
C ASN A 90 1.80 11.57 -17.82
N SER A 91 2.52 10.47 -17.57
CA SER A 91 2.53 9.31 -18.47
C SER A 91 2.00 8.03 -17.83
N TRP A 92 1.88 7.97 -16.51
CA TRP A 92 1.55 6.74 -15.80
C TRP A 92 0.48 6.97 -14.74
N ALA A 93 -0.60 6.19 -14.82
CA ALA A 93 -1.58 6.03 -13.76
C ALA A 93 -1.37 4.68 -13.07
N GLY A 94 -1.33 4.66 -11.75
CA GLY A 94 -1.19 3.46 -10.93
C GLY A 94 -2.41 3.24 -10.05
N ILE A 95 -2.83 1.98 -9.90
CA ILE A 95 -3.85 1.56 -8.93
C ILE A 95 -3.24 0.45 -8.08
N TYR A 96 -3.21 0.66 -6.76
CA TYR A 96 -2.65 -0.25 -5.77
C TYR A 96 -3.79 -0.82 -4.95
N TYR A 97 -4.13 -2.07 -5.22
CA TYR A 97 -5.20 -2.81 -4.54
C TYR A 97 -4.63 -3.41 -3.24
N LEU A 98 -4.82 -2.71 -2.12
CA LEU A 98 -4.15 -3.02 -0.85
C LEU A 98 -4.58 -4.35 -0.24
N ILE A 99 -5.82 -4.77 -0.45
CA ILE A 99 -6.32 -6.07 0.05
C ILE A 99 -5.85 -7.22 -0.86
N GLU A 100 -5.83 -6.99 -2.17
CA GLU A 100 -5.55 -8.03 -3.17
C GLU A 100 -4.05 -8.23 -3.43
N ASN A 101 -3.20 -7.36 -2.85
CA ASN A 101 -1.76 -7.31 -3.10
C ASN A 101 -1.45 -7.28 -4.60
N LYS A 102 -2.08 -6.34 -5.31
CA LYS A 102 -2.01 -6.21 -6.77
C LYS A 102 -1.75 -4.75 -7.14
N ILE A 103 -0.91 -4.54 -8.14
CA ILE A 103 -0.68 -3.20 -8.72
C ILE A 103 -1.05 -3.25 -10.19
N GLU A 104 -1.79 -2.25 -10.65
CA GLU A 104 -2.05 -2.02 -12.06
C GLU A 104 -1.44 -0.68 -12.46
N PHE A 105 -0.58 -0.69 -13.48
CA PHE A 105 -0.05 0.52 -14.10
C PHE A 105 -0.59 0.65 -15.52
N ILE A 106 -1.07 1.83 -15.86
CA ILE A 106 -1.59 2.18 -17.19
C ILE A 106 -0.81 3.37 -17.70
N ASN A 107 -0.32 3.26 -18.94
CA ASN A 107 0.22 4.36 -19.71
C ASN A 107 -0.60 4.48 -21.00
N ASN A 108 -1.46 5.48 -21.04
CA ASN A 108 -2.36 5.70 -22.18
C ASN A 108 -1.60 6.16 -23.43
N ILE A 109 -0.50 6.90 -23.26
CA ILE A 109 0.33 7.39 -24.38
C ILE A 109 1.00 6.22 -25.10
N ALA A 110 1.51 5.24 -24.35
CA ALA A 110 2.17 4.06 -24.87
C ALA A 110 1.24 2.88 -25.15
N ASN A 111 -0.08 3.03 -24.91
CA ASN A 111 -1.06 1.94 -24.95
C ASN A 111 -0.58 0.68 -24.18
N LEU A 112 -0.14 0.91 -22.94
CA LEU A 112 0.52 -0.10 -22.12
C LEU A 112 -0.19 -0.25 -20.79
N LYS A 113 -0.56 -1.49 -20.45
CA LYS A 113 -1.12 -1.88 -19.16
C LYS A 113 -0.30 -3.02 -18.58
N ILE A 114 0.20 -2.82 -17.37
CA ILE A 114 1.03 -3.78 -16.64
C ILE A 114 0.32 -4.14 -15.35
N ILE A 115 0.18 -5.43 -15.07
CA ILE A 115 -0.37 -5.93 -13.81
C ILE A 115 0.75 -6.66 -13.07
N TYR A 116 0.95 -6.27 -11.82
CA TYR A 116 1.85 -6.92 -10.88
C TYR A 116 1.05 -7.71 -9.85
N LYS A 117 1.57 -8.88 -9.49
CA LYS A 117 1.12 -9.63 -8.33
C LYS A 117 2.17 -9.52 -7.24
N CYS A 118 1.74 -9.18 -6.03
CA CYS A 118 2.62 -8.84 -4.94
C CYS A 118 2.48 -9.80 -3.76
N LYS A 119 3.50 -9.81 -2.92
CA LYS A 119 3.50 -10.41 -1.59
C LYS A 119 4.09 -9.40 -0.62
N GLU A 120 3.46 -9.27 0.54
CA GLU A 120 4.03 -8.50 1.65
C GLU A 120 5.30 -9.18 2.16
N LEU A 121 6.32 -8.36 2.44
CA LEU A 121 7.61 -8.78 3.00
C LEU A 121 7.64 -8.59 4.51
#